data_AF-A0A533XN04-F1
#
_entry.id   AF-A0A533XN04-F1
#
_cell.length_a   1.000
_cell.length_b   1.000
_cell.length_c   1.000
_cell.angle_alpha   90.00
_cell.angle_beta   90.00
_cell.angle_gamma   90.00
#
_symmetry.space_group_name_H-M   'P 1'
#
loop_
_entity.id
_entity.type
_entity.pdbx_description
1 polymer ?
#
loop_
_entity_poly.entity_id
_entity_poly.type
_entity_poly.pdbx_seq_one_letter_code
_entity_poly.pdbx_strand_id
1 'polypeptide(L)' 'YPSRVWKNKTLPGHMGSERVTVQRLKVVETRPDENLLFISGAIPGSANGLVVIRKSKKS' A
#
# COMPACT_ATOMS: atom_id res chain seq x y z
N TYR A 1 -27.55 6.41 30.13
CA TYR A 1 -26.49 5.58 29.50
C TYR A 1 -26.60 5.76 27.99
N PRO A 2 -25.52 5.90 27.21
CA PRO A 2 -25.63 6.51 25.88
C PRO A 2 -26.44 5.61 24.93
N SER A 3 -27.65 6.04 24.59
CA SER A 3 -28.53 5.37 23.63
C SER A 3 -28.10 5.60 22.17
N ARG A 4 -26.79 5.63 21.91
CA ARG A 4 -26.23 5.91 20.59
C ARG A 4 -24.94 5.15 20.33
N VAL A 5 -24.65 4.91 19.06
CA VAL A 5 -23.38 4.32 18.62
C VAL A 5 -22.26 5.36 18.70
N TRP A 6 -21.07 4.93 19.11
CA TRP A 6 -19.87 5.78 19.12
C TRP A 6 -19.33 6.01 17.70
N LYS A 7 -18.80 7.21 17.44
CA LYS A 7 -18.12 7.51 16.17
C LYS A 7 -16.92 6.57 15.98
N ASN A 8 -16.63 6.21 14.72
CA ASN A 8 -15.58 5.26 14.33
C ASN A 8 -15.78 3.81 14.83
N LYS A 9 -17.01 3.44 15.20
CA LYS A 9 -17.35 2.02 15.38
C LYS A 9 -17.25 1.33 14.02
N THR A 10 -16.52 0.23 13.95
CA THR A 10 -16.42 -0.62 12.75
C THR A 10 -17.79 -1.23 12.44
N LEU A 11 -18.44 -0.65 11.43
CA LEU A 11 -19.70 -1.09 10.85
C LEU A 11 -19.47 -1.38 9.35
N PRO A 12 -20.38 -2.10 8.68
CA PRO A 12 -20.25 -2.39 7.25
C PRO A 12 -20.09 -1.12 6.41
N GLY A 13 -19.27 -1.18 5.37
CA GLY A 13 -18.98 -0.06 4.48
C GLY A 13 -18.12 -0.49 3.30
N HIS A 14 -17.80 0.48 2.44
CA HIS A 14 -16.91 0.26 1.31
C HIS A 14 -15.48 -0.05 1.81
N MET A 15 -14.91 -1.17 1.39
CA MET A 15 -13.57 -1.61 1.76
C MET A 15 -12.63 -1.58 0.55
N GLY A 16 -11.41 -1.09 0.73
CA GLY A 16 -10.43 -0.96 -0.35
C GLY A 16 -10.65 0.27 -1.23
N SER A 17 -10.11 0.24 -2.46
CA SER A 17 -10.00 1.40 -3.36
C SER A 17 -9.39 2.64 -2.69
N GLU A 18 -8.54 2.41 -1.70
CA GLU A 18 -7.89 3.45 -0.91
C GLU A 18 -6.38 3.43 -1.15
N ARG A 19 -5.72 4.56 -0.93
CA ARG A 19 -4.27 4.67 -1.12
C ARG A 19 -3.53 4.06 0.06
N VAL A 20 -3.09 2.81 -0.11
CA VAL A 20 -2.25 2.09 0.86
C VAL A 20 -0.77 2.22 0.50
N THR A 21 0.11 2.21 1.51
CA THR A 21 1.57 2.21 1.30
C THR A 21 2.20 1.12 2.17
N VAL A 22 2.81 0.14 1.51
CA VAL A 22 3.64 -0.86 2.18
C VAL A 22 5.05 -0.29 2.34
N GLN A 23 5.60 -0.37 3.54
CA GLN A 23 6.92 0.20 3.88
C GLN A 23 7.93 -0.93 4.08
N ARG A 24 9.23 -0.61 4.01
CA ARG A 24 10.35 -1.55 4.21
C ARG A 24 10.39 -2.72 3.21
N LEU A 25 9.95 -2.48 1.98
CA LEU A 25 10.16 -3.43 0.90
C LEU A 25 11.62 -3.41 0.46
N LYS A 26 12.20 -4.59 0.24
CA LYS A 26 13.59 -4.74 -0.21
C LYS A 26 13.63 -4.67 -1.73
N VAL A 27 14.48 -3.80 -2.27
CA VAL A 27 14.85 -3.82 -3.69
C VAL A 27 15.86 -4.94 -3.90
N VAL A 28 15.52 -5.90 -4.76
CA VAL A 28 16.34 -7.08 -5.04
C VAL A 28 17.32 -6.79 -6.17
N GLU A 29 16.82 -6.22 -7.25
CA GLU A 29 17.58 -5.98 -8.47
C GLU A 29 17.01 -4.76 -9.20
N THR A 30 17.86 -4.03 -9.90
CA THR A 30 17.47 -2.91 -10.76
C THR A 30 18.12 -3.10 -12.11
N ARG A 31 17.32 -3.08 -13.19
CA ARG A 31 17.78 -3.12 -14.57
C ARG A 31 17.41 -1.81 -15.25
N PRO A 32 18.32 -0.82 -15.23
CA PRO A 32 18.03 0.49 -15.80
C PRO A 32 17.84 0.44 -17.32
N ASP A 33 18.53 -0.47 -18.01
CA ASP A 33 18.44 -0.61 -19.47
C ASP A 33 17.04 -1.06 -19.93
N GLU A 34 16.38 -1.90 -19.13
CA GLU A 34 15.02 -2.39 -19.36
C GLU A 34 13.95 -1.56 -18.62
N ASN A 35 14.37 -0.56 -17.84
CA ASN A 35 13.52 0.20 -16.90
C ASN A 35 12.75 -0.68 -15.90
N LEU A 36 13.36 -1.79 -15.46
CA LEU A 36 12.75 -2.73 -14.53
C LEU A 36 13.32 -2.58 -13.11
N LEU A 37 12.42 -2.71 -12.14
CA LEU A 37 12.75 -2.70 -10.71
C LEU A 37 12.12 -3.91 -10.03
N PHE A 38 12.96 -4.79 -9.48
CA PHE A 38 12.53 -5.98 -8.78
C PHE A 38 12.42 -5.70 -7.29
N ILE A 39 11.22 -5.87 -6.74
CA ILE A 39 10.90 -5.64 -5.34
C ILE A 39 10.50 -6.97 -4.70
N SER A 40 11.10 -7.29 -3.56
CA SER A 40 10.72 -8.45 -2.76
C SER A 40 9.52 -8.09 -1.90
N GLY A 41 8.34 -8.60 -2.27
CA GLY A 41 7.11 -8.49 -1.48
C GLY A 41 5.89 -8.15 -2.32
N ALA A 42 4.76 -7.95 -1.64
CA ALA A 42 3.51 -7.58 -2.29
C ALA A 42 3.42 -6.07 -2.51
N ILE A 43 3.06 -5.68 -3.74
CA ILE A 43 2.73 -4.29 -4.11
C ILE A 43 1.21 -4.12 -3.98
N PRO A 44 0.72 -3.06 -3.31
CA PRO A 44 -0.70 -2.81 -3.21
C PRO A 44 -1.31 -2.42 -4.56
N GLY A 45 -2.53 -2.88 -4.83
CA GLY A 45 -3.24 -2.62 -6.07
C GLY A 45 -3.25 -3.82 -7.02
N SER A 46 -3.91 -3.66 -8.17
CA SER A 46 -3.96 -4.67 -9.23
C SER A 46 -2.70 -4.63 -10.10
N ALA A 47 -2.47 -5.70 -10.85
CA ALA A 47 -1.46 -5.70 -11.91
C ALA A 47 -1.69 -4.54 -12.90
N ASN A 48 -0.61 -3.99 -13.45
CA ASN A 48 -0.61 -2.83 -14.36
C ASN A 48 -1.19 -1.53 -13.77
N GLY A 49 -1.45 -1.47 -12.46
CA GLY A 49 -1.85 -0.24 -11.78
C GLY A 49 -0.70 0.75 -11.64
N LEU A 50 -1.04 2.04 -11.56
CA LEU A 50 -0.06 3.09 -11.26
C LEU A 50 0.41 2.97 -9.80
N VAL A 51 1.72 2.87 -9.60
CA VAL A 51 2.33 2.84 -8.28
C VAL A 51 3.36 3.95 -8.12
N VAL A 52 3.46 4.49 -6.92
CA VAL A 52 4.40 5.57 -6.59
C VAL A 52 5.45 5.03 -5.63
N ILE A 53 6.70 5.00 -6.08
CA ILE A 53 7.84 4.53 -5.30
C ILE A 53 8.51 5.71 -4.61
N ARG A 54 8.81 5.57 -3.32
CA ARG A 54 9.45 6.60 -2.50
C ARG A 54 10.51 5.96 -1.61
N LYS A 55 11.54 6.73 -1.25
CA LYS A 55 12.54 6.29 -0.27
C LYS A 55 11.86 5.95 1.07
N SER A 56 12.19 4.78 1.64
CA SER A 56 11.60 4.36 2.91
C SER A 56 11.98 5.35 4.01
N LYS A 57 10.99 5.79 4.79
CA LYS A 57 11.20 6.62 5.99
C LYS A 57 11.58 5.79 7.23
N LYS A 58 11.27 4.50 7.21
CA LYS A 58 11.52 3.58 8.31
C LYS A 58 12.58 2.58 7.88
N SER A 59 13.62 2.40 8.69
CA SER A 59 14.58 1.29 8.60
C SER A 59 13.93 0.02 9.09
#